data_AF-A0A2Z6LYF5-F1
#
_entry.id   AF-A0A2Z6LYF5-F1
#
_cell.length_a   1.000
_cell.length_b   1.000
_cell.length_c   1.000
_cell.angle_alpha   90.00
_cell.angle_beta   90.00
_cell.angle_gamma   90.00
#
_symmetry.space_group_name_H-M   'P 1'
#
loop_
_entity.id
_entity.type
_entity.pdbx_description
1 polymer ?
#
loop_
_entity_poly.entity_id
_entity_poly.type
_entity_poly.pdbx_seq_one_letter_code
_entity_poly.pdbx_strand_id
1 'polypeptide(L)'
;MELLAIVDITTPNLPRLSSVMFLVAIPRSLKEAKGLLLSCIRDPNPIVFFEPKWLYRLAVEEVPEDDYMTPLSEAEVIRQGCDITLVGWGAQLSIMEQACLDAEKISHEAPVTGGFGAEISASNLERCFSRI
;
A
#
# COMPACT_ATOMS: atom_id res chain seq x y z
N MET A 1 7.37 12.37 11.39
CA MET A 1 6.41 11.46 10.73
C MET A 1 7.08 10.71 9.59
N GLU A 2 7.21 9.39 9.75
CA GLU A 2 7.61 8.45 8.69
C GLU A 2 6.38 8.05 7.88
N LEU A 3 6.49 7.98 6.55
CA LEU A 3 5.40 7.60 5.65
C LEU A 3 5.79 6.32 4.90
N LEU A 4 5.03 5.25 5.18
CA LEU A 4 5.16 3.94 4.56
C LEU A 4 4.00 3.72 3.59
N ALA A 5 4.34 3.45 2.33
CA ALA A 5 3.42 3.04 1.30
C ALA A 5 3.42 1.52 1.15
N ILE A 6 2.23 0.94 1.27
CA ILE A 6 2.01 -0.47 0.97
C ILE A 6 1.60 -0.58 -0.50
N VAL A 7 2.37 -1.37 -1.23
CA VAL A 7 2.24 -1.59 -2.68
C VAL A 7 1.14 -2.62 -2.97
N ASP A 8 0.94 -3.56 -2.05
CA ASP A 8 -0.09 -4.60 -2.11
C ASP A 8 -0.49 -5.09 -0.72
N ILE A 9 -1.72 -5.56 -0.63
CA ILE A 9 -2.30 -6.12 0.58
C ILE A 9 -2.15 -7.64 0.49
N THR A 10 -1.02 -8.16 0.95
CA THR A 10 -0.92 -9.57 1.37
C THR A 10 -1.48 -9.72 2.78
N THR A 11 -2.32 -10.72 3.01
CA THR A 11 -2.51 -11.30 4.34
C THR A 11 -1.51 -12.44 4.49
N PRO A 12 -0.36 -12.27 5.17
CA PRO A 12 0.66 -13.33 5.17
C PRO A 12 0.23 -14.52 6.04
N ASN A 13 -0.76 -14.37 6.93
CA ASN A 13 -1.13 -15.39 7.93
C ASN A 13 -2.53 -15.18 8.55
N LEU A 14 -3.62 -15.18 7.77
CA LEU A 14 -4.97 -15.25 8.35
C LEU A 14 -5.54 -16.68 8.23
N PRO A 15 -5.66 -17.46 9.32
CA PRO A 15 -6.16 -18.84 9.28
C PRO A 15 -7.67 -18.97 9.02
N ARG A 16 -8.35 -17.94 8.49
CA ARG A 16 -9.83 -17.87 8.50
C ARG A 16 -10.55 -17.36 7.24
N LEU A 17 -9.87 -17.18 6.11
CA LEU A 17 -10.57 -16.94 4.84
C LEU A 17 -10.17 -17.98 3.79
N SER A 18 -11.21 -18.57 3.19
CA SER A 18 -11.23 -19.84 2.47
C SER A 18 -10.51 -19.83 1.11
N SER A 19 -9.61 -20.82 0.94
CA SER A 19 -9.37 -21.60 -0.28
C SER A 19 -8.82 -20.95 -1.57
N VAL A 20 -8.62 -19.62 -1.64
CA VAL A 20 -7.89 -18.99 -2.76
C VAL A 20 -7.00 -17.87 -2.21
N MET A 21 -5.68 -18.07 -2.27
CA MET A 21 -4.70 -17.03 -1.96
C MET A 21 -4.57 -16.14 -3.20
N PHE A 22 -5.28 -15.02 -3.23
CA PHE A 22 -5.11 -14.01 -4.28
C PHE A 22 -4.50 -12.74 -3.67
N LEU A 23 -3.60 -12.11 -4.41
CA LEU A 23 -2.98 -10.84 -4.00
C LEU A 23 -3.84 -9.67 -4.45
N VAL A 24 -3.78 -8.56 -3.72
CA VAL A 24 -4.43 -7.31 -4.09
C VAL A 24 -3.38 -6.22 -4.24
N ALA A 25 -3.12 -5.77 -5.46
CA ALA A 25 -2.13 -4.73 -5.75
C ALA A 25 -2.82 -3.39 -6.04
N ILE A 26 -2.29 -2.30 -5.45
CA ILE A 26 -2.89 -0.96 -5.54
C ILE A 26 -1.78 0.08 -5.76
N PRO A 27 -1.55 0.55 -6.99
CA PRO A 27 -0.50 1.54 -7.28
C PRO A 27 -0.85 2.93 -6.76
N ARG A 28 0.18 3.73 -6.48
CA ARG A 28 0.10 5.14 -6.06
C ARG A 28 0.57 6.13 -7.13
N SER A 29 1.35 5.68 -8.11
CA SER A 29 1.92 6.52 -9.19
C SER A 29 1.86 5.84 -10.55
N LEU A 30 2.16 6.57 -11.63
CA LEU A 30 2.16 6.00 -12.98
C LEU A 30 3.33 5.03 -13.17
N LYS A 31 4.51 5.37 -12.64
CA LYS A 31 5.65 4.44 -12.68
C LYS A 31 5.33 3.15 -11.94
N GLU A 32 4.74 3.27 -10.76
CA GLU A 32 4.38 2.10 -9.97
C GLU A 32 3.27 1.29 -10.63
N ALA A 33 2.26 1.95 -11.23
CA ALA A 33 1.20 1.27 -11.96
C ALA A 33 1.75 0.39 -13.09
N LYS A 34 2.69 0.90 -13.90
CA LYS A 34 3.35 0.09 -14.94
C LYS A 34 4.12 -1.08 -14.34
N GLY A 35 5.00 -0.82 -13.37
CA GLY A 35 5.87 -1.85 -12.79
C GLY A 35 5.10 -2.93 -12.05
N LEU A 36 4.05 -2.56 -11.31
CA LEU A 36 3.20 -3.52 -10.62
C LEU A 36 2.31 -4.30 -11.56
N LEU A 37 1.72 -3.65 -12.57
CA LEU A 37 0.88 -4.36 -13.53
C LEU A 37 1.69 -5.42 -14.29
N LEU A 38 2.91 -5.09 -14.70
CA LEU A 38 3.82 -6.06 -15.34
C LEU A 38 4.19 -7.21 -14.39
N SER A 39 4.39 -6.91 -13.11
CA SER A 39 4.65 -7.93 -12.09
C SER A 39 3.43 -8.82 -11.86
N CYS A 40 2.23 -8.23 -11.85
CA CYS A 40 0.97 -8.96 -11.69
C CYS A 40 0.70 -9.91 -12.86
N ILE A 41 0.98 -9.46 -14.10
CA ILE A 41 0.80 -10.28 -15.31
C ILE A 41 1.77 -11.47 -15.32
N ARG A 42 2.97 -11.31 -14.76
CA ARG A 42 4.02 -12.34 -14.75
C ARG A 42 3.97 -13.27 -13.55
N ASP A 43 3.19 -12.92 -12.52
CA ASP A 43 3.04 -13.75 -11.33
C ASP A 43 2.19 -15.00 -11.61
N PRO A 44 2.59 -16.19 -11.11
CA PRO A 44 1.82 -17.41 -11.31
C PRO A 44 0.51 -17.47 -10.49
N ASN A 45 0.31 -16.57 -9.51
CA ASN A 45 -0.86 -16.53 -8.64
C ASN A 45 -1.94 -15.58 -9.19
N PRO A 46 -3.22 -15.78 -8.83
CA PRO A 46 -4.26 -14.82 -9.17
C PRO A 46 -4.06 -13.51 -8.41
N ILE A 47 -4.03 -12.38 -9.14
CA ILE A 47 -3.86 -11.05 -8.55
C ILE A 47 -4.99 -10.13 -9.01
N VAL A 48 -5.59 -9.44 -8.05
CA VAL A 48 -6.57 -8.38 -8.28
C VAL A 48 -5.84 -7.04 -8.27
N PHE A 49 -5.86 -6.35 -9.40
CA PHE A 49 -5.23 -5.04 -9.55
C PHE A 49 -6.28 -3.93 -9.47
N PHE A 50 -6.19 -3.05 -8.48
CA PHE A 50 -7.11 -1.90 -8.35
C PHE A 50 -6.44 -0.61 -8.83
N GLU A 51 -6.89 -0.11 -9.97
CA GLU A 51 -6.42 1.17 -10.50
C GLU A 51 -7.22 2.33 -9.88
N PRO A 52 -6.62 3.17 -9.01
CA PRO A 52 -7.31 4.31 -8.43
C PRO A 52 -7.66 5.31 -9.52
N LYS A 53 -8.93 5.33 -9.92
CA LYS A 53 -9.45 6.15 -11.04
C LYS A 53 -9.11 7.64 -10.93
N TRP A 54 -8.93 8.14 -9.71
CA TRP A 54 -8.54 9.51 -9.43
C TRP A 54 -7.18 9.88 -10.07
N LEU A 55 -6.22 8.94 -10.13
CA LEU A 55 -4.87 9.20 -10.64
C LEU A 55 -4.82 9.40 -12.16
N TYR A 56 -5.74 8.81 -12.94
CA TYR A 56 -5.69 8.86 -14.40
C TYR A 56 -5.67 10.27 -15.01
N ARG A 57 -6.22 11.25 -14.29
CA ARG A 57 -6.35 12.63 -14.79
C ARG A 57 -5.46 13.64 -14.08
N LEU A 58 -4.74 13.21 -13.04
CA LEU A 58 -4.01 14.12 -12.16
C LEU A 58 -2.52 13.80 -12.11
N ALA A 59 -2.13 12.54 -12.31
CA ALA A 59 -0.73 12.16 -12.34
C ALA A 59 -0.15 12.45 -13.73
N VAL A 60 0.91 13.26 -13.78
CA VAL A 60 1.79 13.39 -14.96
C VAL A 60 3.18 13.05 -14.47
N GLU A 61 3.73 11.95 -14.98
CA GLU A 61 5.03 11.42 -14.57
C GLU A 61 5.72 10.84 -15.79
N GLU A 62 7.04 11.01 -15.88
CA GLU A 62 7.86 10.34 -16.89
C GLU A 62 7.94 8.84 -16.58
N VAL A 63 7.35 8.01 -17.42
CA VAL A 63 7.37 6.55 -17.23
C VAL A 63 8.38 5.95 -18.22
N PRO A 64 9.36 5.15 -17.77
CA PRO A 64 10.29 4.47 -18.66
C PRO A 64 9.53 3.66 -19.72
N GLU A 65 9.98 3.67 -20.98
CA GLU A 65 9.35 2.89 -22.06
C GLU A 65 9.67 1.40 -21.92
N ASP A 66 10.89 1.07 -21.48
CA ASP A 66 11.35 -0.29 -21.27
C ASP A 66 10.57 -1.03 -20.18
N ASP A 67 10.54 -2.36 -20.30
CA ASP A 67 9.92 -3.23 -19.31
C ASP A 67 10.69 -3.20 -17.98
N TYR A 68 9.97 -2.93 -16.89
CA TYR A 68 10.48 -3.11 -15.54
C TYR A 68 9.38 -3.68 -14.64
N MET A 69 9.80 -4.30 -13.54
CA MET A 69 8.92 -4.91 -12.56
C MET A 69 9.17 -4.25 -11.21
N THR A 70 8.08 -3.95 -10.50
CA THR A 70 8.12 -3.52 -9.11
C THR A 70 7.83 -4.74 -8.24
N PRO A 71 8.63 -5.03 -7.20
CA PRO A 71 8.41 -6.19 -6.36
C PRO A 71 7.01 -6.14 -5.72
N LEU A 72 6.33 -7.30 -5.76
CA LEU A 72 5.10 -7.52 -5.02
C LEU A 72 5.44 -7.89 -3.57
N SER A 73 4.53 -7.58 -2.66
CA SER A 73 4.58 -7.86 -1.23
C SER A 73 5.69 -7.10 -0.49
N GLU A 74 6.06 -5.95 -1.03
CA GLU A 74 7.05 -5.04 -0.45
C GLU A 74 6.42 -3.67 -0.16
N ALA A 75 6.73 -3.09 1.00
CA ALA A 75 6.32 -1.74 1.34
C ALA A 75 7.49 -0.76 1.11
N GLU A 76 7.18 0.41 0.57
CA GLU A 76 8.16 1.47 0.28
C GLU A 76 8.09 2.56 1.36
N VAL A 77 9.23 2.92 1.95
CA VAL A 77 9.30 4.12 2.81
C VAL A 77 9.46 5.35 1.93
N ILE A 78 8.38 6.11 1.74
CA ILE A 78 8.36 7.33 0.93
C ILE A 78 9.06 8.48 1.68
N ARG A 79 8.90 8.54 3.00
CA ARG A 79 9.48 9.61 3.83
C ARG A 79 9.97 9.06 5.16
N GLN A 80 11.19 9.38 5.53
CA GLN A 80 11.78 9.03 6.82
C GLN A 80 11.28 9.95 7.95
N GLY A 81 11.14 9.43 9.16
CA GLY A 81 10.78 10.19 10.35
C GLY A 81 10.91 9.37 11.63
N CYS A 82 10.90 10.02 12.81
CA CYS A 82 11.16 9.35 14.09
C CYS A 82 10.01 9.37 15.11
N ASP A 83 8.98 10.19 14.91
CA ASP A 83 7.95 10.38 15.94
C ASP A 83 6.74 9.43 15.79
N ILE A 84 6.25 9.28 14.56
CA ILE A 84 5.03 8.53 14.21
C ILE A 84 5.25 7.90 12.84
N THR A 85 4.84 6.64 12.66
CA THR A 85 4.78 5.97 11.36
C THR A 85 3.35 5.98 10.83
N LEU A 86 3.17 6.50 9.62
CA LEU A 86 1.92 6.50 8.88
C LEU A 86 1.99 5.43 7.80
N VAL A 87 0.95 4.58 7.71
CA VAL A 87 0.88 3.48 6.76
C VAL A 87 -0.36 3.62 5.89
N GLY A 88 -0.19 3.62 4.57
CA GLY A 88 -1.29 3.78 3.62
C GLY A 88 -0.98 3.19 2.24
N TRP A 89 -1.95 3.25 1.33
CA TRP A 89 -1.86 2.72 -0.02
C TRP A 89 -2.71 3.54 -1.00
N GLY A 90 -2.46 3.40 -2.30
CA GLY A 90 -3.24 4.05 -3.35
C GLY A 90 -3.35 5.58 -3.23
N ALA A 91 -4.51 6.13 -3.60
CA ALA A 91 -4.76 7.58 -3.63
C ALA A 91 -4.66 8.26 -2.25
N GLN A 92 -4.86 7.50 -1.17
CA GLN A 92 -4.77 8.02 0.20
C GLN A 92 -3.36 8.53 0.53
N LEU A 93 -2.32 8.01 -0.13
CA LEU A 93 -0.94 8.45 0.10
C LEU A 93 -0.72 9.92 -0.23
N SER A 94 -1.39 10.48 -1.24
CA SER A 94 -1.34 11.91 -1.54
C SER A 94 -1.91 12.77 -0.39
N ILE A 95 -2.97 12.29 0.27
CA ILE A 95 -3.56 12.97 1.43
C ILE A 95 -2.62 12.86 2.65
N MET A 96 -1.99 11.71 2.85
CA MET A 96 -1.09 11.45 3.97
C MET A 96 0.23 12.21 3.85
N GLU A 97 0.74 12.37 2.63
CA GLU A 97 1.91 13.21 2.35
C GLU A 97 1.61 14.67 2.69
N GLN A 98 0.45 15.18 2.27
CA GLN A 98 0.00 16.52 2.65
C GLN A 98 -0.19 16.64 4.17
N ALA A 99 -0.78 15.63 4.82
CA ALA A 99 -0.92 15.60 6.28
C ALA A 99 0.44 15.54 7.01
N CYS A 100 1.47 14.94 6.41
CA CYS A 100 2.84 14.98 6.96
C CYS A 100 3.42 16.40 6.97
N LEU A 101 3.03 17.22 5.98
CA LEU A 101 3.41 18.63 5.91
C LEU A 101 2.59 19.49 6.88
N ASP A 102 1.31 19.17 7.04
CA ASP A 102 0.35 19.99 7.82
C ASP A 102 0.23 19.58 9.30
N ALA A 103 0.68 18.37 9.65
CA ALA A 103 0.84 17.81 11.00
C ALA A 103 -0.30 18.07 12.01
N GLU A 104 -1.55 17.83 11.62
CA GLU A 104 -2.66 17.43 12.51
C GLU A 104 -3.82 16.83 11.70
N LYS A 105 -3.75 15.54 11.30
CA LYS A 105 -4.91 14.75 10.82
C LYS A 105 -4.56 13.27 10.62
N ILE A 106 -5.45 12.39 11.09
CA ILE A 106 -5.47 10.95 10.78
C ILE A 106 -6.53 10.74 9.69
N SER A 107 -6.20 10.01 8.61
CA SER A 107 -7.13 9.75 7.49
C SER A 107 -7.09 8.28 7.07
N HIS A 108 -8.27 7.68 6.86
CA HIS A 108 -8.42 6.40 6.18
C HIS A 108 -9.75 6.38 5.39
N GLU A 109 -9.76 5.80 4.19
CA GLU A 109 -10.97 5.75 3.33
C GLU A 109 -11.87 4.53 3.61
N ALA A 110 -11.33 3.46 4.18
CA ALA A 110 -12.07 2.22 4.46
C ALA A 110 -12.89 2.29 5.76
N PRO A 111 -13.94 1.47 5.94
CA PRO A 111 -14.64 1.34 7.22
C PRO A 111 -13.68 0.96 8.36
N VAL A 112 -13.88 1.54 9.55
CA VAL A 112 -13.05 1.30 10.75
C VAL A 112 -13.09 -0.19 11.16
N THR A 113 -14.23 -0.85 11.00
CA THR A 113 -14.46 -2.24 11.41
C THR A 113 -14.21 -3.22 10.27
N GLY A 114 -13.31 -4.19 10.48
CA GLY A 114 -13.06 -5.30 9.55
C GLY A 114 -12.22 -4.95 8.32
N GLY A 115 -11.70 -3.73 8.23
CA GLY A 115 -10.78 -3.32 7.17
C GLY A 115 -9.33 -3.77 7.42
N PHE A 116 -8.50 -3.71 6.39
CA PHE A 116 -7.09 -4.10 6.46
C PHE A 116 -6.28 -3.28 7.49
N GLY A 117 -6.70 -2.04 7.78
CA GLY A 117 -6.10 -1.22 8.83
C GLY A 117 -6.21 -1.83 10.24
N ALA A 118 -7.26 -2.60 10.52
CA ALA A 118 -7.40 -3.32 11.78
C ALA A 118 -6.43 -4.50 11.87
N GLU A 119 -6.17 -5.19 10.76
CA GLU A 119 -5.21 -6.30 10.68
C GLU A 119 -3.76 -5.82 10.83
N ILE A 120 -3.38 -4.73 10.16
CA ILE A 120 -2.08 -4.08 10.37
C ILE A 120 -1.89 -3.70 11.83
N SER A 121 -2.92 -3.08 12.43
CA SER A 121 -2.86 -2.64 13.84
C SER A 121 -2.69 -3.82 14.80
N ALA A 122 -3.44 -4.91 14.58
CA ALA A 122 -3.32 -6.13 15.39
C ALA A 122 -1.94 -6.79 15.25
N SER A 123 -1.45 -6.96 14.02
CA SER A 123 -0.13 -7.54 13.73
C SER A 123 1.01 -6.71 14.34
N ASN A 124 0.93 -5.37 14.22
CA ASN A 124 1.90 -4.47 14.84
C ASN A 124 1.85 -4.56 16.35
N LEU A 125 0.66 -4.63 16.95
CA LEU A 125 0.53 -4.79 18.40
C LEU A 125 1.19 -6.10 18.87
N GLU A 126 0.90 -7.23 18.23
CA GLU A 126 1.51 -8.52 18.61
C GLU A 126 3.05 -8.52 18.48
N ARG A 127 3.58 -7.93 17.40
CA ARG A 127 5.02 -7.96 17.09
C ARG A 127 5.83 -6.91 17.83
N CYS A 128 5.26 -5.73 18.08
CA CYS A 128 5.97 -4.62 18.70
C CYS A 128 5.75 -4.55 20.21
N PHE A 129 4.62 -5.05 20.74
CA PHE A 129 4.37 -5.04 22.18
C PHE A 129 5.36 -5.92 22.96
N SER A 130 5.82 -7.02 22.36
CA SER A 130 6.83 -7.92 22.97
C SER A 130 8.27 -7.37 22.91
N ARG A 131 8.49 -6.23 22.25
CA ARG A 131 9.80 -5.57 22.13
C ARG A 131 9.98 -4.36 23.05
N ILE A 132 8.99 -4.07 23.89
CA ILE A 132 9.02 -3.05 24.96
C ILE A 132 9.35 -3.77 26.27
#